data_AF-W2PNG6-F1
#
_entry.id   AF-W2PNG6-F1
#
_cell.length_a   1.000
_cell.length_b   1.000
_cell.length_c   1.000
_cell.angle_alpha   90.00
_cell.angle_beta   90.00
_cell.angle_gamma   90.00
#
_symmetry.space_group_name_H-M   'P 1'
#
loop_
_entity.id
_entity.type
_entity.pdbx_description
1 polymer ?
#
loop_
_entity_poly.entity_id
_entity_poly.type
_entity_poly.pdbx_seq_one_letter_code
_entity_poly.pdbx_strand_id
1 'polypeptide(L)'
;MDHVIPQLDGTYKFDAMHDVVHIDKKWFYVKKIGQHVYVLTGKDGCPTEEPPVQAVQSKRYITKVMFLCAVARPRGGWDGKVSIWPVVETYITQRRSVNRPAGVEETRPVSITRDISRRILVNDVIPAIKAKWPQDQKHLPIKIQQDNARPHVLADDLEVAAAGCADGWAIKLVNQPAQNPDLNCLDLGFFASIQSLQSKTIPRTPDELIKEVLQSFQASTAVSLNKTFLTLQHVMEQILKNEGRNNYRLGHLHKEKLIPGGCSTLLLDIDNSR
;
A
#
# COMPACT_ATOMS: atom_id res chain seq x y z
N MET A 1 -8.91 19.62 -3.53
CA MET A 1 -9.02 18.19 -3.19
C MET A 1 -10.12 17.61 -4.03
N ASP A 2 -9.82 16.65 -4.90
CA ASP A 2 -10.77 16.18 -5.92
C ASP A 2 -11.88 15.26 -5.37
N HIS A 3 -11.83 14.94 -4.08
CA HIS A 3 -12.79 14.06 -3.39
C HIS A 3 -13.79 14.81 -2.51
N VAL A 4 -13.88 16.13 -2.62
CA VAL A 4 -14.77 16.97 -1.82
C VAL A 4 -15.79 17.61 -2.75
N ILE A 5 -17.05 17.23 -2.58
CA ILE A 5 -18.18 17.64 -3.44
C ILE A 5 -18.99 18.70 -2.69
N PRO A 6 -19.18 19.91 -3.26
CA PRO A 6 -20.08 20.91 -2.70
C PRO A 6 -21.53 20.47 -2.85
N GLN A 7 -22.32 20.68 -1.80
CA GLN A 7 -23.76 20.45 -1.78
C GLN A 7 -24.52 21.77 -2.01
N LEU A 8 -25.78 21.67 -2.43
CA LEU A 8 -26.64 22.83 -2.70
C LEU A 8 -26.95 23.66 -1.44
N ASP A 9 -26.84 23.08 -0.26
CA ASP A 9 -27.05 23.71 1.05
C ASP A 9 -25.80 24.41 1.60
N GLY A 10 -24.72 24.47 0.81
CA GLY A 10 -23.44 25.07 1.22
C GLY A 10 -22.56 24.15 2.07
N THR A 11 -22.98 22.90 2.31
CA THR A 11 -22.16 21.88 2.96
C THR A 11 -21.25 21.17 1.95
N TYR A 12 -20.30 20.37 2.46
CA TYR A 12 -19.45 19.51 1.63
C TYR A 12 -19.67 18.04 1.99
N LYS A 13 -19.51 17.15 1.01
CA LYS A 13 -19.46 15.70 1.23
C LYS A 13 -18.26 15.09 0.56
N PHE A 14 -17.74 14.01 1.15
CA PHE A 14 -16.73 13.23 0.48
C PHE A 14 -17.34 12.42 -0.67
N ASP A 15 -16.64 12.38 -1.79
CA ASP A 15 -16.87 11.42 -2.85
C ASP A 15 -16.65 9.98 -2.31
N ALA A 16 -17.34 9.02 -2.92
CA ALA A 16 -17.20 7.60 -2.64
C ALA A 16 -15.78 7.08 -2.89
N MET A 17 -15.00 7.72 -3.75
CA MET A 17 -13.65 7.26 -4.15
C MET A 17 -13.65 5.84 -4.74
N HIS A 18 -14.80 5.40 -5.27
CA HIS A 18 -14.94 4.09 -5.90
C HIS A 18 -14.27 4.01 -7.28
N ASP A 19 -13.89 5.16 -7.86
CA ASP A 19 -13.21 5.30 -9.14
C ASP A 19 -11.67 5.36 -9.00
N VAL A 20 -11.12 5.25 -7.78
CA VAL A 20 -9.67 5.39 -7.53
C VAL A 20 -9.03 4.06 -7.12
N VAL A 21 -7.93 3.74 -7.80
CA VAL A 21 -6.96 2.73 -7.39
C VAL A 21 -5.71 3.44 -6.86
N HIS A 22 -5.42 3.28 -5.58
CA HIS A 22 -4.17 3.75 -4.99
C HIS A 22 -3.05 2.77 -5.30
N ILE A 23 -1.93 3.29 -5.80
CA ILE A 23 -0.69 2.55 -5.97
C ILE A 23 0.45 3.22 -5.21
N ASP A 24 1.39 2.39 -4.75
CA ASP A 24 2.57 2.83 -4.02
C ASP A 24 3.60 1.72 -3.92
N LYS A 25 4.85 2.08 -3.56
CA LYS A 25 5.98 1.18 -3.43
C LYS A 25 6.50 1.17 -2.01
N LYS A 26 6.73 -0.02 -1.46
CA LYS A 26 7.31 -0.18 -0.12
C LYS A 26 8.41 -1.22 -0.07
N TRP A 27 9.47 -0.92 0.66
CA TRP A 27 10.45 -1.92 1.08
C TRP A 27 9.93 -2.71 2.27
N PHE A 28 9.90 -4.03 2.12
CA PHE A 28 9.72 -4.99 3.21
C PHE A 28 11.06 -5.62 3.53
N TYR A 29 11.28 -5.95 4.79
CA TYR A 29 12.56 -6.43 5.30
C TYR A 29 12.37 -7.79 5.93
N VAL A 30 13.37 -8.66 5.76
CA VAL A 30 13.48 -9.92 6.48
C VAL A 30 13.57 -9.68 7.98
N LYS A 31 14.23 -8.60 8.40
CA LYS A 31 14.35 -8.20 9.81
C LYS A 31 14.20 -6.69 9.97
N LYS A 32 13.48 -6.25 11.01
CA LYS A 32 13.39 -4.84 11.40
C LYS A 32 14.53 -4.49 12.36
N ILE A 33 15.16 -3.33 12.14
CA ILE A 33 16.18 -2.80 13.05
C ILE A 33 15.48 -2.11 14.22
N GLY A 34 15.98 -2.31 15.44
CA GLY A 34 15.48 -1.61 16.63
C GLY A 34 14.10 -2.07 17.08
N GLN A 35 13.71 -3.30 16.73
CA GLN A 35 12.48 -3.89 17.23
C GLN A 35 12.62 -4.18 18.73
N HIS A 36 11.66 -3.71 19.53
CA HIS A 36 11.56 -4.08 20.93
C HIS A 36 11.19 -5.55 21.04
N VAL A 37 11.95 -6.30 21.84
CA VAL A 37 11.65 -7.67 22.22
C VAL A 37 11.23 -7.68 23.69
N TYR A 38 10.21 -8.47 24.00
CA TYR A 38 9.80 -8.69 25.37
C TYR A 38 10.45 -9.99 25.84
N VAL A 39 11.14 -9.92 26.97
CA VAL A 39 11.76 -11.05 27.64
C VAL A 39 10.99 -11.29 28.92
N LEU A 40 10.56 -12.53 29.15
CA LEU A 40 9.85 -12.88 30.36
C LEU A 40 10.77 -12.72 31.58
N THR A 41 10.25 -12.18 32.67
CA THR A 41 10.97 -12.08 33.95
C THR A 41 10.31 -12.96 35.00
N GLY A 42 11.13 -13.58 35.84
CA GLY A 42 10.70 -14.30 37.04
C GLY A 42 10.08 -13.36 38.07
N LYS A 43 9.53 -13.95 39.14
CA LYS A 43 8.95 -13.20 40.27
C LYS A 43 9.98 -12.36 41.03
N ASP A 44 11.24 -12.70 40.88
CA ASP A 44 12.42 -11.99 41.40
C ASP A 44 12.86 -10.81 40.51
N GLY A 45 12.19 -10.58 39.38
CA GLY A 45 12.55 -9.55 38.41
C GLY A 45 13.72 -9.93 37.49
N CYS A 46 14.25 -11.14 37.62
CA CYS A 46 15.34 -11.63 36.76
C CYS A 46 14.77 -12.15 35.43
N PRO A 47 15.37 -11.81 34.27
CA PRO A 47 14.99 -12.42 33.00
C PRO A 47 15.06 -13.95 33.05
N THR A 48 14.02 -14.64 32.60
CA THR A 48 13.99 -16.11 32.54
C THR A 48 14.77 -16.66 31.34
N GLU A 49 15.07 -15.81 30.36
CA GLU A 49 15.90 -16.10 29.20
C GLU A 49 16.77 -14.89 28.86
N GLU A 50 17.88 -15.12 28.17
CA GLU A 50 18.67 -14.01 27.65
C GLU A 50 17.96 -13.38 26.45
N PRO A 51 17.96 -12.04 26.33
CA PRO A 51 17.41 -11.39 25.15
C PRO A 51 18.10 -11.90 23.87
N PRO A 52 17.34 -12.22 22.81
CA PRO A 52 17.94 -12.68 21.57
C PRO A 52 18.79 -11.57 20.95
N VAL A 53 20.12 -11.72 20.98
CA VAL A 53 21.07 -10.79 20.36
C VAL A 53 21.30 -11.21 18.90
N GLN A 54 21.01 -10.31 17.97
CA GLN A 54 21.28 -10.50 16.55
C GLN A 54 22.16 -9.38 16.03
N ALA A 55 23.42 -9.71 15.71
CA ALA A 55 24.37 -8.77 15.12
C ALA A 55 24.38 -8.88 13.59
N VAL A 56 24.48 -7.74 12.91
CA VAL A 56 24.79 -7.65 11.48
C VAL A 56 25.85 -6.58 11.30
N GLN A 57 26.84 -6.83 10.43
CA GLN A 57 27.94 -5.89 10.20
C GLN A 57 27.47 -4.55 9.62
N SER A 58 26.40 -4.55 8.82
CA SER A 58 25.83 -3.33 8.25
C SER A 58 24.34 -3.49 7.95
N LYS A 59 23.59 -2.40 8.12
CA LYS A 59 22.16 -2.31 7.72
C LYS A 59 21.96 -2.62 6.24
N ARG A 60 22.98 -2.41 5.40
CA ARG A 60 22.95 -2.69 3.95
C ARG A 60 22.81 -4.18 3.62
N TYR A 61 23.22 -5.06 4.53
CA TYR A 61 23.13 -6.51 4.35
C TYR A 61 21.80 -7.11 4.83
N ILE A 62 20.88 -6.29 5.35
CA ILE A 62 19.55 -6.77 5.70
C ILE A 62 18.76 -6.95 4.40
N THR A 63 18.46 -8.21 4.10
CA THR A 63 17.63 -8.60 2.96
C THR A 63 16.30 -7.84 2.97
N LYS A 64 16.00 -7.21 1.85
CA LYS A 64 14.77 -6.46 1.64
C LYS A 64 14.27 -6.64 0.21
N VAL A 65 12.96 -6.66 0.04
CA VAL A 65 12.28 -6.74 -1.26
C VAL A 65 11.33 -5.55 -1.34
N MET A 66 11.35 -4.86 -2.48
CA MET A 66 10.39 -3.80 -2.75
C MET A 66 9.16 -4.40 -3.39
N PHE A 67 7.99 -3.87 -3.04
CA PHE A 67 6.73 -4.28 -3.62
C PHE A 67 6.00 -3.05 -4.16
N LEU A 68 5.39 -3.20 -5.34
CA LEU A 68 4.35 -2.29 -5.81
C LEU A 68 3.01 -2.87 -5.37
N CYS A 69 2.19 -2.08 -4.68
CA CYS A 69 0.86 -2.50 -4.24
C CYS A 69 -0.22 -1.68 -4.95
N ALA A 70 -1.35 -2.31 -5.25
CA ALA A 70 -2.53 -1.65 -5.79
C ALA A 70 -3.78 -2.05 -4.99
N VAL A 71 -4.51 -1.04 -4.49
CA VAL A 71 -5.76 -1.22 -3.75
C VAL A 71 -6.78 -0.15 -4.15
N ALA A 72 -8.04 -0.52 -4.19
CA ALA A 72 -9.18 0.37 -4.33
C ALA A 72 -10.04 0.31 -3.06
N ARG A 73 -11.02 1.19 -2.97
CA ARG A 73 -11.96 1.14 -1.86
C ARG A 73 -12.82 -0.14 -1.92
N PRO A 74 -12.93 -0.90 -0.83
CA PRO A 74 -13.80 -2.07 -0.79
C PRO A 74 -15.27 -1.72 -1.06
N ARG A 75 -15.99 -2.58 -1.80
CA ARG A 75 -17.40 -2.38 -2.19
C ARG A 75 -18.15 -3.71 -2.26
N GLY A 76 -19.48 -3.70 -2.34
CA GLY A 76 -20.35 -4.89 -2.21
C GLY A 76 -19.86 -6.16 -2.94
N GLY A 77 -19.21 -7.06 -2.19
CA GLY A 77 -18.65 -8.33 -2.69
C GLY A 77 -17.17 -8.31 -3.10
N TRP A 78 -16.53 -7.14 -3.19
CA TRP A 78 -15.11 -6.98 -3.51
C TRP A 78 -14.33 -6.34 -2.35
N ASP A 79 -13.25 -6.99 -1.95
CA ASP A 79 -12.41 -6.58 -0.83
C ASP A 79 -11.50 -5.38 -1.12
N GLY A 80 -11.53 -4.83 -2.33
CA GLY A 80 -10.72 -3.68 -2.76
C GLY A 80 -9.27 -4.05 -3.11
N LYS A 81 -8.83 -5.30 -2.96
CA LYS A 81 -7.45 -5.70 -3.26
C LYS A 81 -7.28 -5.98 -4.75
N VAL A 82 -6.43 -5.19 -5.42
CA VAL A 82 -6.05 -5.45 -6.81
C VAL A 82 -4.91 -6.47 -6.85
N SER A 83 -3.72 -6.12 -6.37
CA SER A 83 -2.62 -7.06 -6.17
C SER A 83 -1.45 -6.39 -5.45
N ILE A 84 -0.41 -7.19 -5.17
CA ILE A 84 0.89 -6.71 -4.75
C ILE A 84 1.97 -7.50 -5.52
N TRP A 85 2.94 -6.79 -6.10
CA TRP A 85 3.95 -7.36 -6.98
C TRP A 85 5.34 -7.15 -6.40
N PRO A 86 6.12 -8.22 -6.18
CA PRO A 86 7.52 -8.10 -5.79
C PRO A 86 8.35 -7.55 -6.95
N VAL A 87 9.23 -6.60 -6.65
CA VAL A 87 10.16 -6.02 -7.62
C VAL A 87 11.47 -6.81 -7.54
N VAL A 88 11.54 -7.87 -8.33
CA VAL A 88 12.64 -8.85 -8.35
C VAL A 88 13.04 -9.22 -9.77
N GLU A 89 14.23 -9.77 -9.92
CA GLU A 89 14.70 -10.43 -11.13
C GLU A 89 15.15 -11.85 -10.81
N THR A 90 15.03 -12.73 -11.79
CA THR A 90 15.72 -14.02 -11.80
C THR A 90 17.19 -13.78 -12.11
N TYR A 91 18.09 -14.27 -11.26
CA TYR A 91 19.53 -14.19 -11.47
C TYR A 91 20.18 -15.57 -11.35
N ILE A 92 21.03 -15.92 -12.32
CA ILE A 92 21.81 -17.16 -12.29
C ILE A 92 23.17 -16.86 -11.65
N THR A 93 23.51 -17.63 -10.61
CA THR A 93 24.76 -17.44 -9.86
C THR A 93 26.00 -17.67 -10.74
N GLN A 94 26.82 -16.64 -10.90
CA GLN A 94 28.00 -16.70 -11.78
C GLN A 94 29.23 -17.30 -11.11
N ARG A 95 29.34 -17.23 -9.78
CA ARG A 95 30.53 -17.66 -9.04
C ARG A 95 30.16 -18.69 -7.98
N ARG A 96 31.00 -19.72 -7.87
CA ARG A 96 30.97 -20.66 -6.76
C ARG A 96 31.53 -19.97 -5.50
N SER A 97 30.81 -20.09 -4.40
CA SER A 97 31.29 -19.76 -3.06
C SER A 97 31.05 -20.95 -2.13
N VAL A 98 31.60 -20.89 -0.91
CA VAL A 98 31.42 -21.94 0.12
C VAL A 98 29.92 -22.19 0.40
N ASN A 99 29.09 -21.15 0.30
CA ASN A 99 27.67 -21.21 0.61
C ASN A 99 26.76 -21.18 -0.63
N ARG A 100 27.33 -21.19 -1.84
CA ARG A 100 26.56 -20.96 -3.08
C ARG A 100 27.20 -21.65 -4.30
N PRO A 101 26.56 -22.66 -4.91
CA PRO A 101 27.01 -23.21 -6.19
C PRO A 101 26.87 -22.17 -7.31
N ALA A 102 27.68 -22.30 -8.36
CA ALA A 102 27.46 -21.59 -9.62
C ALA A 102 26.34 -22.27 -10.42
N GLY A 103 25.59 -21.51 -11.22
CA GLY A 103 24.51 -22.01 -12.08
C GLY A 103 23.16 -22.18 -11.38
N VAL A 104 23.00 -21.69 -10.15
CA VAL A 104 21.72 -21.75 -9.42
C VAL A 104 20.89 -20.53 -9.76
N GLU A 105 19.63 -20.76 -10.10
CA GLU A 105 18.62 -19.72 -10.31
C GLU A 105 18.16 -19.17 -8.96
N GLU A 106 18.14 -17.85 -8.81
CA GLU A 106 17.78 -17.20 -7.56
C GLU A 106 16.99 -15.92 -7.78
N THR A 107 16.06 -15.66 -6.86
CA THR A 107 15.32 -14.41 -6.81
C THR A 107 16.17 -13.30 -6.20
N ARG A 108 16.44 -12.26 -6.99
CA ARG A 108 17.21 -11.10 -6.57
C ARG A 108 16.32 -9.85 -6.46
N PRO A 109 16.28 -9.17 -5.30
CA PRO A 109 15.61 -7.88 -5.18
C PRO A 109 16.29 -6.83 -6.06
N VAL A 110 15.50 -6.04 -6.78
CA VAL A 110 16.01 -4.93 -7.61
C VAL A 110 15.38 -3.59 -7.20
N SER A 111 16.10 -2.51 -7.46
CA SER A 111 15.57 -1.15 -7.28
C SER A 111 14.59 -0.82 -8.40
N ILE A 112 13.52 -0.10 -8.06
CA ILE A 112 12.52 0.33 -9.04
C ILE A 112 13.06 1.52 -9.82
N THR A 113 13.11 1.36 -11.13
CA THR A 113 13.36 2.44 -12.09
C THR A 113 12.03 2.89 -12.70
N ARG A 114 12.02 4.01 -13.42
CA ARG A 114 10.85 4.45 -14.17
C ARG A 114 10.39 3.38 -15.17
N ASP A 115 11.32 2.74 -15.86
CA ASP A 115 11.01 1.72 -16.86
C ASP A 115 10.44 0.44 -16.24
N ILE A 116 11.00 0.00 -15.10
CA ILE A 116 10.41 -1.11 -14.33
C ILE A 116 9.01 -0.74 -13.85
N SER A 117 8.81 0.48 -13.36
CA SER A 117 7.48 0.95 -12.92
C SER A 117 6.49 1.00 -14.09
N ARG A 118 6.89 1.47 -15.27
CA ARG A 118 6.05 1.47 -16.48
C ARG A 118 5.68 0.06 -16.89
N ARG A 119 6.66 -0.85 -16.93
CA ARG A 119 6.44 -2.24 -17.29
C ARG A 119 5.44 -2.92 -16.35
N ILE A 120 5.57 -2.70 -15.05
CA ILE A 120 4.62 -3.23 -14.05
C ILE A 120 3.23 -2.60 -14.23
N LEU A 121 3.14 -1.29 -14.50
CA LEU A 121 1.86 -0.63 -14.76
C LEU A 121 1.12 -1.25 -15.96
N VAL A 122 1.82 -1.40 -17.08
CA VAL A 122 1.27 -1.86 -18.37
C VAL A 122 0.95 -3.35 -18.35
N ASN A 123 1.86 -4.19 -17.84
CA ASN A 123 1.74 -5.64 -17.96
C ASN A 123 1.08 -6.30 -16.75
N ASP A 124 1.07 -5.64 -15.60
CA ASP A 124 0.57 -6.25 -14.36
C ASP A 124 -0.60 -5.47 -13.75
N VAL A 125 -0.41 -4.17 -13.46
CA VAL A 125 -1.40 -3.36 -12.72
C VAL A 125 -2.67 -3.16 -13.53
N ILE A 126 -2.57 -2.64 -14.75
CA ILE A 126 -3.72 -2.37 -15.60
C ILE A 126 -4.48 -3.67 -15.91
N PRO A 127 -3.83 -4.78 -16.33
CA PRO A 127 -4.51 -6.05 -16.51
C PRO A 127 -5.20 -6.56 -15.24
N ALA A 128 -4.58 -6.44 -14.07
CA ALA A 128 -5.20 -6.85 -12.81
C ALA A 128 -6.41 -5.97 -12.43
N ILE A 129 -6.36 -4.67 -12.71
CA ILE A 129 -7.53 -3.79 -12.58
C ILE A 129 -8.61 -4.28 -13.54
N LYS A 130 -8.31 -4.43 -14.84
CA LYS A 130 -9.26 -4.90 -15.85
C LYS A 130 -9.92 -6.22 -15.47
N ALA A 131 -9.18 -7.15 -14.85
CA ALA A 131 -9.70 -8.45 -14.43
C ALA A 131 -10.60 -8.39 -13.20
N LYS A 132 -10.35 -7.46 -12.26
CA LYS A 132 -11.06 -7.39 -10.97
C LYS A 132 -12.14 -6.32 -10.91
N TRP A 133 -12.08 -5.32 -11.77
CA TRP A 133 -13.04 -4.23 -11.80
C TRP A 133 -14.39 -4.71 -12.36
N PRO A 134 -15.53 -4.18 -11.87
CA PRO A 134 -16.84 -4.43 -12.47
C PRO A 134 -16.84 -4.07 -13.95
N GLN A 135 -17.16 -5.05 -14.80
CA GLN A 135 -17.05 -4.93 -16.26
C GLN A 135 -18.08 -3.96 -16.85
N ASP A 136 -19.23 -3.82 -16.20
CA ASP A 136 -20.27 -2.83 -16.51
C ASP A 136 -19.75 -1.39 -16.37
N GLN A 137 -18.71 -1.17 -15.57
CA GLN A 137 -18.14 0.14 -15.29
C GLN A 137 -16.89 0.46 -16.11
N LYS A 138 -16.46 -0.41 -17.04
CA LYS A 138 -15.18 -0.25 -17.76
C LYS A 138 -15.05 1.08 -18.52
N HIS A 139 -16.18 1.62 -18.99
CA HIS A 139 -16.26 2.86 -19.77
C HIS A 139 -16.28 4.11 -18.88
N LEU A 140 -16.46 3.95 -17.56
CA LEU A 140 -16.41 5.05 -16.60
C LEU A 140 -14.94 5.39 -16.29
N PRO A 141 -14.62 6.68 -16.01
CA PRO A 141 -13.27 7.07 -15.65
C PRO A 141 -12.77 6.30 -14.42
N ILE A 142 -11.58 5.70 -14.52
CA ILE A 142 -10.88 5.04 -13.41
C ILE A 142 -9.52 5.71 -13.27
N LYS A 143 -9.16 6.13 -12.06
CA LYS A 143 -7.91 6.82 -11.75
C LYS A 143 -6.96 5.87 -11.03
N ILE A 144 -5.78 5.65 -11.59
CA ILE A 144 -4.65 5.05 -10.86
C ILE A 144 -3.89 6.20 -10.20
N GLN A 145 -4.00 6.35 -8.89
CA GLN A 145 -3.34 7.40 -8.13
C GLN A 145 -1.98 6.93 -7.58
N GLN A 146 -0.92 7.64 -7.91
CA GLN A 146 0.44 7.43 -7.35
C GLN A 146 0.97 8.69 -6.64
N ASP A 147 2.01 8.53 -5.82
CA ASP A 147 2.76 9.64 -5.22
C ASP A 147 3.70 10.33 -6.23
N ASN A 148 4.37 11.40 -5.79
CA ASN A 148 5.20 12.27 -6.63
C ASN A 148 6.72 11.99 -6.55
N ALA A 149 7.17 10.84 -6.06
CA ALA A 149 8.59 10.51 -5.99
C ALA A 149 9.33 10.43 -7.36
N ARG A 150 10.65 10.55 -7.32
CA ARG A 150 11.47 10.75 -8.55
C ARG A 150 11.53 9.57 -9.55
N PRO A 151 11.21 8.29 -9.24
CA PRO A 151 11.16 7.23 -10.25
C PRO A 151 9.76 7.02 -10.87
N HIS A 152 8.77 7.89 -10.66
CA HIS A 152 7.44 7.66 -11.25
C HIS A 152 7.39 7.86 -12.75
N VAL A 153 6.44 7.12 -13.32
CA VAL A 153 5.97 7.29 -14.69
C VAL A 153 5.14 8.57 -14.74
N LEU A 154 5.29 9.35 -15.80
CA LEU A 154 4.54 10.60 -15.95
C LEU A 154 3.04 10.27 -16.14
N ALA A 155 2.17 11.17 -15.68
CA ALA A 155 0.71 10.95 -15.77
C ALA A 155 0.23 10.84 -17.22
N ASP A 156 0.96 11.44 -18.17
CA ASP A 156 0.73 11.46 -19.61
C ASP A 156 1.60 10.43 -20.37
N ASP A 157 2.19 9.46 -19.69
CA ASP A 157 2.99 8.41 -20.34
C ASP A 157 2.12 7.61 -21.34
N LEU A 158 2.55 7.63 -22.60
CA LEU A 158 1.76 7.14 -23.73
C LEU A 158 1.49 5.63 -23.66
N GLU A 159 2.45 4.84 -23.17
CA GLU A 159 2.27 3.38 -23.05
C GLU A 159 1.24 3.04 -21.98
N VAL A 160 1.30 3.75 -20.83
CA VAL A 160 0.33 3.58 -19.76
C VAL A 160 -1.07 4.03 -20.20
N ALA A 161 -1.17 5.18 -20.88
CA ALA A 161 -2.43 5.68 -21.41
C ALA A 161 -3.04 4.73 -22.46
N ALA A 162 -2.23 4.21 -23.39
CA ALA A 162 -2.68 3.25 -24.38
C ALA A 162 -3.21 1.96 -23.73
N ALA A 163 -2.47 1.40 -22.77
CA ALA A 163 -2.90 0.21 -22.04
C ALA A 163 -4.19 0.44 -21.24
N GLY A 164 -4.32 1.61 -20.63
CA GLY A 164 -5.48 2.02 -19.84
C GLY A 164 -6.74 2.29 -20.66
N CYS A 165 -6.58 2.69 -21.92
CA CYS A 165 -7.67 2.98 -22.85
C CYS A 165 -8.05 1.82 -23.79
N ALA A 166 -7.21 0.77 -23.85
CA ALA A 166 -7.49 -0.41 -24.67
C ALA A 166 -8.78 -1.12 -24.22
N ASP A 167 -9.49 -1.75 -25.15
CA ASP A 167 -10.70 -2.58 -24.94
C ASP A 167 -11.92 -1.83 -24.38
N GLY A 168 -11.98 -0.52 -24.62
CA GLY A 168 -13.05 0.37 -24.16
C GLY A 168 -12.96 0.73 -22.68
N TRP A 169 -11.77 0.57 -22.09
CA TRP A 169 -11.49 1.03 -20.73
C TRP A 169 -11.21 2.53 -20.71
N ALA A 170 -11.48 3.19 -19.59
CA ALA A 170 -11.16 4.60 -19.37
C ALA A 170 -10.25 4.78 -18.14
N ILE A 171 -9.14 4.04 -18.11
CA ILE A 171 -8.16 4.09 -17.01
C ILE A 171 -7.10 5.16 -17.29
N LYS A 172 -6.83 6.04 -16.32
CA LYS A 172 -5.77 7.06 -16.39
C LYS A 172 -4.88 7.07 -15.16
N LEU A 173 -3.59 7.32 -15.36
CA LEU A 173 -2.64 7.55 -14.27
C LEU A 173 -2.76 9.01 -13.80
N VAL A 174 -2.81 9.22 -12.49
CA VAL A 174 -2.88 10.54 -11.87
C VAL A 174 -1.86 10.63 -10.74
N ASN A 175 -1.30 11.82 -10.57
CA ASN A 175 -0.40 12.12 -9.48
C ASN A 175 -1.18 12.70 -8.30
N GLN A 176 -0.74 12.38 -7.09
CA GLN A 176 -1.26 13.02 -5.88
C GLN A 176 -0.98 14.52 -5.87
N PRO A 177 -1.78 15.31 -5.13
CA PRO A 177 -1.42 16.68 -4.81
C PRO A 177 -0.04 16.76 -4.17
N ALA A 178 0.75 17.78 -4.51
CA ALA A 178 2.11 17.92 -4.00
C ALA A 178 2.13 18.00 -2.45
N GLN A 179 3.19 17.43 -1.85
CA GLN A 179 3.52 17.52 -0.42
C GLN A 179 2.53 16.91 0.59
N ASN A 180 1.62 16.04 0.16
CA ASN A 180 0.65 15.40 1.07
C ASN A 180 0.71 13.86 0.99
N PRO A 181 1.70 13.21 1.63
CA PRO A 181 1.81 11.75 1.65
C PRO A 181 0.59 11.07 2.30
N ASP A 182 -0.09 11.78 3.20
CA ASP A 182 -1.29 11.28 3.89
C ASP A 182 -2.49 11.09 2.95
N LEU A 183 -2.39 11.53 1.69
CA LEU A 183 -3.42 11.32 0.68
C LEU A 183 -3.29 9.98 -0.08
N ASN A 184 -2.38 9.09 0.34
CA ASN A 184 -2.30 7.72 -0.14
C ASN A 184 -2.77 6.72 0.92
N CYS A 185 -3.83 5.94 0.63
CA CYS A 185 -4.29 4.87 1.52
C CYS A 185 -3.18 3.85 1.87
N LEU A 186 -2.24 3.61 0.95
CA LEU A 186 -1.19 2.62 1.15
C LEU A 186 -0.21 3.05 2.25
N ASP A 187 0.34 4.26 2.15
CA ASP A 187 1.26 4.83 3.14
C ASP A 187 0.56 5.21 4.46
N LEU A 188 -0.71 5.65 4.39
CA LEU A 188 -1.47 6.09 5.57
C LEU A 188 -1.68 4.97 6.60
N GLY A 189 -1.74 3.71 6.18
CA GLY A 189 -1.89 2.61 7.14
C GLY A 189 -1.95 1.21 6.57
N PHE A 190 -2.23 1.03 5.27
CA PHE A 190 -2.38 -0.32 4.74
C PHE A 190 -1.05 -1.09 4.74
N PHE A 191 0.07 -0.45 4.36
CA PHE A 191 1.39 -1.10 4.48
C PHE A 191 1.74 -1.45 5.92
N ALA A 192 1.38 -0.61 6.90
CA ALA A 192 1.58 -0.91 8.30
C ALA A 192 0.80 -2.15 8.74
N SER A 193 -0.43 -2.33 8.22
CA SER A 193 -1.24 -3.53 8.48
C SER A 193 -0.59 -4.81 7.92
N ILE A 194 -0.05 -4.77 6.69
CA ILE A 194 0.66 -5.90 6.09
C ILE A 194 1.91 -6.23 6.91
N GLN A 195 2.70 -5.21 7.29
CA GLN A 195 3.89 -5.39 8.11
C GLN A 195 3.60 -5.95 9.51
N SER A 196 2.43 -5.65 10.08
CA SER A 196 2.00 -6.22 11.36
C SER A 196 1.68 -7.71 11.22
N LEU A 197 1.02 -8.12 10.15
CA LEU A 197 0.78 -9.53 9.85
C LEU A 197 2.10 -10.27 9.59
N GLN A 198 2.96 -9.70 8.76
CA GLN A 198 4.29 -10.23 8.45
C GLN A 198 5.15 -10.41 9.72
N SER A 199 5.05 -9.51 10.71
CA SER A 199 5.86 -9.58 11.94
C SER A 199 5.61 -10.82 12.82
N LYS A 200 4.58 -11.61 12.50
CA LYS A 200 4.30 -12.90 13.14
C LYS A 200 5.12 -14.05 12.56
N THR A 201 5.95 -13.78 11.55
CA THR A 201 6.76 -14.75 10.82
C THR A 201 8.23 -14.32 10.81
N ILE A 202 9.13 -15.26 10.49
CA ILE A 202 10.59 -15.04 10.52
C ILE A 202 11.18 -15.49 9.17
N PRO A 203 10.92 -14.75 8.07
CA PRO A 203 11.54 -15.06 6.79
C PRO A 203 13.06 -14.90 6.89
N ARG A 204 13.80 -15.71 6.14
CA ARG A 204 15.28 -15.70 6.08
C ARG A 204 15.80 -15.42 4.67
N THR A 205 14.99 -15.65 3.65
CA THR A 205 15.36 -15.47 2.23
C THR A 205 14.44 -14.46 1.54
N PRO A 206 14.82 -13.92 0.36
CA PRO A 206 13.93 -13.12 -0.48
C PRO A 206 12.62 -13.86 -0.81
N ASP A 207 12.68 -15.15 -1.15
CA ASP A 207 11.51 -15.95 -1.52
C ASP A 207 10.54 -16.16 -0.35
N GLU A 208 11.08 -16.46 0.84
CA GLU A 208 10.27 -16.53 2.06
C GLU A 208 9.62 -15.18 2.36
N LEU A 209 10.38 -14.07 2.25
CA LEU A 209 9.82 -12.73 2.44
C LEU A 209 8.69 -12.44 1.44
N ILE A 210 8.86 -12.81 0.17
CA ILE A 210 7.84 -12.63 -0.87
C ILE A 210 6.59 -13.42 -0.53
N LYS A 211 6.74 -14.70 -0.21
CA LYS A 211 5.64 -15.57 0.19
C LYS A 211 4.86 -14.97 1.38
N GLU A 212 5.56 -14.51 2.41
CA GLU A 212 4.93 -13.96 3.61
C GLU A 212 4.19 -12.64 3.36
N VAL A 213 4.77 -11.75 2.55
CA VAL A 213 4.10 -10.50 2.17
C VAL A 213 2.85 -10.78 1.34
N LEU A 214 2.92 -11.72 0.38
CA LEU A 214 1.76 -12.15 -0.40
C LEU A 214 0.67 -12.77 0.48
N GLN A 215 1.04 -13.65 1.42
CA GLN A 215 0.09 -14.24 2.36
C GLN A 215 -0.53 -13.20 3.29
N SER A 216 0.26 -12.25 3.80
CA SER A 216 -0.22 -11.14 4.63
C SER A 216 -1.19 -10.23 3.86
N PHE A 217 -0.91 -9.94 2.59
CA PHE A 217 -1.82 -9.21 1.72
C PHE A 217 -3.13 -9.98 1.51
N GLN A 218 -3.06 -11.29 1.25
CA GLN A 218 -4.26 -12.12 1.11
C GLN A 218 -5.08 -12.22 2.41
N ALA A 219 -4.43 -12.30 3.56
CA ALA A 219 -5.08 -12.36 4.87
C ALA A 219 -5.73 -11.02 5.29
N SER A 220 -5.30 -9.89 4.70
CA SER A 220 -5.94 -8.60 4.96
C SER A 220 -7.39 -8.58 4.47
N THR A 221 -8.27 -7.94 5.25
CA THR A 221 -9.72 -7.99 5.04
C THR A 221 -10.25 -6.69 4.44
N ALA A 222 -11.39 -6.78 3.76
CA ALA A 222 -12.15 -5.61 3.30
C ALA A 222 -12.37 -4.58 4.43
N VAL A 223 -12.68 -5.06 5.65
CA VAL A 223 -12.88 -4.20 6.83
C VAL A 223 -11.59 -3.45 7.20
N SER A 224 -10.45 -4.15 7.23
CA SER A 224 -9.17 -3.50 7.55
C SER A 224 -8.77 -2.45 6.51
N LEU A 225 -8.97 -2.75 5.21
CA LEU A 225 -8.68 -1.80 4.15
C LEU A 225 -9.65 -0.60 4.20
N ASN A 226 -10.94 -0.82 4.41
CA ASN A 226 -11.93 0.25 4.51
C ASN A 226 -11.67 1.17 5.71
N LYS A 227 -11.20 0.64 6.85
CA LYS A 227 -10.76 1.48 7.99
C LYS A 227 -9.66 2.46 7.59
N THR A 228 -8.76 2.10 6.67
CA THR A 228 -7.73 3.02 6.15
C THR A 228 -8.34 4.09 5.25
N PHE A 229 -9.29 3.75 4.38
CA PHE A 229 -10.03 4.74 3.58
C PHE A 229 -10.84 5.72 4.44
N LEU A 230 -11.47 5.28 5.52
CA LEU A 230 -12.12 6.19 6.49
C LEU A 230 -11.12 7.13 7.16
N THR A 231 -9.90 6.65 7.42
CA THR A 231 -8.82 7.49 7.95
C THR A 231 -8.41 8.53 6.93
N LEU A 232 -8.33 8.16 5.65
CA LEU A 232 -8.00 9.05 4.55
C LEU A 232 -9.03 10.19 4.42
N GLN A 233 -10.33 9.88 4.55
CA GLN A 233 -11.37 10.90 4.58
C GLN A 233 -11.21 11.85 5.77
N HIS A 234 -10.93 11.32 6.96
CA HIS A 234 -10.70 12.16 8.14
C HIS A 234 -9.44 13.03 8.01
N VAL A 235 -8.37 12.50 7.41
CA VAL A 235 -7.18 13.29 7.05
C VAL A 235 -7.56 14.45 6.14
N MET A 236 -8.33 14.19 5.08
CA MET A 236 -8.79 15.23 4.16
C MET A 236 -9.61 16.30 4.88
N GLU A 237 -10.49 15.90 5.79
CA GLU A 237 -11.27 16.81 6.63
C GLU A 237 -10.36 17.70 7.49
N GLN A 238 -9.33 17.13 8.12
CA GLN A 238 -8.37 17.90 8.92
C GLN A 238 -7.54 18.86 8.07
N ILE A 239 -7.13 18.48 6.87
CA ILE A 239 -6.44 19.39 5.95
C ILE A 239 -7.35 20.55 5.56
N LEU A 240 -8.64 20.29 5.29
CA LEU A 240 -9.61 21.36 5.00
C LEU A 240 -9.76 22.31 6.21
N LYS A 241 -9.93 21.76 7.41
CA LYS A 241 -10.02 22.54 8.67
C LYS A 241 -8.77 23.38 8.95
N ASN A 242 -7.61 22.94 8.46
CA ASN A 242 -6.32 23.63 8.65
C ASN A 242 -5.81 24.33 7.38
N GLU A 243 -6.70 24.69 6.45
CA GLU A 243 -6.38 25.49 5.26
C GLU A 243 -5.24 24.94 4.40
N GLY A 244 -5.15 23.61 4.27
CA GLY A 244 -4.11 22.96 3.47
C GLY A 244 -2.80 22.68 4.21
N ARG A 245 -2.69 23.01 5.51
CA ARG A 245 -1.50 22.72 6.32
C ARG A 245 -1.44 21.25 6.74
N ASN A 246 -0.23 20.76 6.99
CA ASN A 246 0.04 19.38 7.40
C ASN A 246 0.31 19.21 8.91
N ASN A 247 0.08 20.24 9.72
CA ASN A 247 0.38 20.27 11.16
C ASN A 247 -0.83 19.89 12.04
N TYR A 248 -1.76 19.09 11.53
CA TYR A 248 -2.91 18.61 12.28
C TYR A 248 -2.59 17.38 13.14
N ARG A 249 -3.30 17.24 14.26
CA ARG A 249 -3.30 16.01 15.06
C ARG A 249 -4.51 15.18 14.69
N LEU A 250 -4.29 13.98 14.16
CA LEU A 250 -5.39 13.04 13.94
C LEU A 250 -5.92 12.56 15.28
N GLY A 251 -7.17 12.91 15.58
CA GLY A 251 -7.88 12.37 16.75
C GLY A 251 -8.12 10.88 16.61
N HIS A 252 -8.27 10.17 17.74
CA HIS A 252 -8.60 8.76 17.71
C HIS A 252 -10.05 8.57 17.21
N LEU A 253 -10.21 8.21 15.93
CA LEU A 253 -11.52 7.89 15.38
C LEU A 253 -11.99 6.54 15.94
N HIS A 254 -13.17 6.51 16.58
CA HIS A 254 -13.82 5.26 16.99
C HIS A 254 -14.45 4.56 15.77
N LYS A 255 -13.60 4.13 14.82
CA LYS A 255 -14.00 3.59 13.50
C LYS A 255 -14.98 2.43 13.60
N GLU A 256 -14.97 1.70 14.71
CA GLU A 256 -15.88 0.59 14.99
C GLU A 256 -17.32 1.04 15.21
N LYS A 257 -17.53 2.23 15.79
CA LYS A 257 -18.87 2.84 15.95
C LYS A 257 -19.40 3.43 14.65
N LEU A 258 -18.49 3.76 13.74
CA LEU A 258 -18.81 4.32 12.42
C LEU A 258 -19.13 3.24 11.39
N ILE A 259 -19.01 1.95 11.71
CA ILE A 259 -19.35 0.82 10.84
C ILE A 259 -20.51 0.02 11.45
N PRO A 260 -21.79 0.47 11.31
CA PRO A 260 -22.92 -0.35 11.74
C PRO A 260 -22.99 -1.61 10.86
N GLY A 261 -22.97 -2.80 11.48
CA GLY A 261 -23.28 -4.07 10.82
C GLY A 261 -22.29 -4.55 9.74
N GLY A 262 -21.06 -4.02 9.69
CA GLY A 262 -20.06 -4.45 8.69
C GLY A 262 -20.23 -3.84 7.29
N CYS A 263 -21.07 -2.80 7.16
CA CYS A 263 -21.34 -2.17 5.88
C CYS A 263 -20.10 -1.41 5.35
N SER A 264 -19.69 -1.66 4.10
CA SER A 264 -18.48 -1.09 3.49
C SER A 264 -18.69 0.29 2.85
N THR A 265 -19.87 0.88 2.96
CA THR A 265 -20.30 2.05 2.17
C THR A 265 -20.32 3.39 2.92
N LEU A 266 -19.82 3.45 4.16
CA LEU A 266 -19.94 4.66 4.98
C LEU A 266 -19.04 5.79 4.51
N LEU A 267 -19.64 6.94 4.26
CA LEU A 267 -18.96 8.21 4.04
C LEU A 267 -18.99 9.01 5.33
N LEU A 268 -17.87 9.65 5.69
CA LEU A 268 -17.90 10.71 6.70
C LEU A 268 -18.59 11.93 6.09
N ASP A 269 -19.52 12.55 6.81
CA ASP A 269 -19.98 13.90 6.49
C ASP A 269 -18.88 14.89 6.88
N ILE A 270 -18.71 15.97 6.11
CA ILE A 270 -17.74 17.03 6.43
C ILE A 270 -18.39 17.97 7.44
N ASP A 271 -17.78 18.07 8.61
CA ASP A 271 -18.20 18.99 9.66
C ASP A 271 -17.85 20.44 9.27
N ASN A 272 -18.89 21.24 9.02
CA ASN A 272 -18.78 22.60 8.47
C ASN A 272 -18.67 23.70 9.54
N SER A 273 -18.52 23.36 10.82
CA SER A 273 -18.29 24.36 11.86
C SER A 273 -16.89 24.96 11.70
N ARG A 274 -16.84 26.22 11.23
CA ARG A 274 -15.67 27.09 11.34
C ARG A 274 -15.51 27.62 12.76
#